data_AF-A0A842MYN2-F1
#
_entry.id   AF-A0A842MYN2-F1
#
_cell.length_a   1.000
_cell.length_b   1.000
_cell.length_c   1.000
_cell.angle_alpha   90.00
_cell.angle_beta   90.00
_cell.angle_gamma   90.00
#
_symmetry.space_group_name_H-M   'P 1'
#
loop_
_entity.id
_entity.type
_entity.pdbx_description
1 polymer ?
#
loop_
_entity_poly.entity_id
_entity_poly.type
_entity_poly.pdbx_seq_one_letter_code
_entity_poly.pdbx_strand_id
1 'polypeptide(L)'
;MVVSVVIMVGYFVWAFAPLLGPAVTSWISPEMSEWAYRLPVILAVYMMLLIVAWIGYTMATTPPPIPLESPLEIEREEYDSTKTGKEDPSS
;
A
#
# COMPACT_ATOMS: atom_id res chain seq x y z
N MET A 1 12.35 26.05 3.11
CA MET A 1 13.46 26.41 4.03
C MET A 1 12.93 27.06 5.30
N VAL A 2 12.46 28.31 5.29
CA VAL A 2 12.01 28.97 6.54
C VAL A 2 10.79 28.26 7.16
N VAL A 3 9.78 27.93 6.35
CA VAL A 3 8.57 27.23 6.82
C VAL A 3 8.88 25.87 7.46
N SER A 4 9.75 25.07 6.84
CA SER A 4 10.16 23.77 7.37
C SER A 4 10.95 23.90 8.68
N VAL A 5 11.80 24.92 8.80
CA VAL A 5 12.54 25.19 10.04
C VAL A 5 11.59 25.61 11.17
N VAL A 6 10.60 26.45 10.89
CA VAL A 6 9.59 26.86 11.89
C VAL A 6 8.78 25.67 12.38
N ILE A 7 8.34 24.78 11.47
CA ILE A 7 7.61 23.56 11.83
C ILE A 7 8.49 22.64 12.68
N MET A 8 9.77 22.48 12.33
CA MET A 8 10.72 21.65 13.09
C MET A 8 10.91 22.16 14.52
N VAL A 9 11.14 23.47 14.68
CA VAL A 9 11.30 24.09 16.00
C VAL A 9 10.01 24.02 16.81
N GLY A 10 8.86 24.29 16.18
CA GLY A 10 7.55 24.19 16.82
C GLY A 10 7.26 22.77 17.33
N TYR A 11 7.52 21.75 16.51
CA TYR A 11 7.33 20.35 16.89
C TYR A 11 8.30 19.93 18.00
N PHE A 12 9.56 20.37 17.94
CA PHE A 12 10.55 20.10 18.99
C PHE A 12 10.13 20.71 20.34
N VAL A 13 9.68 21.96 20.34
CA VAL A 13 9.17 22.62 21.56
C VAL A 13 7.92 21.92 22.08
N TRP A 14 7.02 21.49 21.21
CA TRP A 14 5.80 20.77 21.61
C TRP A 14 6.08 19.37 22.18
N ALA A 15 7.00 18.61 21.57
CA ALA A 15 7.36 17.25 22.03
C ALA A 15 8.18 17.25 23.34
N PHE A 16 8.94 18.33 23.60
CA PHE A 16 9.80 18.47 24.78
C PHE A 16 9.29 19.52 25.78
N ALA A 17 8.06 20.02 25.65
CA ALA A 17 7.46 20.99 26.57
C ALA A 17 7.49 20.59 28.06
N PRO A 18 7.40 19.30 28.46
CA PRO A 18 7.59 18.89 29.85
C PRO A 18 9.04 18.98 30.34
N LEU A 19 10.01 18.89 29.43
CA LEU A 19 11.45 18.90 29.73
C LEU A 19 12.03 20.33 29.75
N LEU A 20 11.39 21.28 29.05
CA LEU A 20 11.82 22.68 28.95
C LEU A 20 11.52 23.52 30.21
N GLY A 21 10.84 22.93 31.21
CA GLY A 21 10.65 23.52 32.53
C GLY A 21 9.29 24.25 32.72
N PRO A 22 9.04 24.76 33.94
CA PRO A 22 7.70 25.18 34.38
C PRO A 22 7.09 26.32 33.56
N ALA A 23 7.94 27.20 33.00
CA ALA A 23 7.50 28.30 32.15
C ALA A 23 6.76 27.79 30.89
N VAL A 24 7.24 26.71 30.28
CA VAL A 24 6.63 26.12 29.07
C VAL A 24 5.48 25.20 29.43
N THR A 25 5.61 24.40 30.49
CA THR A 25 4.56 23.48 30.95
C THR A 25 3.31 24.22 31.46
N SER A 26 3.44 25.48 31.90
CA SER A 26 2.30 26.33 32.27
C SER A 26 1.40 26.72 31.09
N TRP A 27 1.95 26.79 29.89
CA TRP A 27 1.22 27.10 28.65
C TRP A 27 0.84 25.85 27.87
N ILE A 28 1.71 24.82 27.89
CA ILE A 28 1.51 23.55 27.20
C ILE A 28 1.38 22.47 28.26
N SER A 29 0.17 21.95 28.42
CA SER A 29 -0.06 20.86 29.37
C SER A 29 0.76 19.62 28.96
N PRO A 30 1.28 18.86 29.94
CA PRO A 30 2.08 17.67 29.67
C PRO A 30 1.29 16.62 28.87
N GLU A 31 -0.03 16.54 29.08
CA GLU A 31 -0.92 15.67 28.30
C GLU A 31 -0.92 15.99 26.80
N MET A 32 -0.87 17.28 26.44
CA MET A 32 -0.78 17.70 25.04
C MET A 32 0.58 17.35 24.42
N SER A 33 1.64 17.22 25.22
CA SER A 33 2.98 16.85 24.72
C SER A 33 3.07 15.36 24.40
N GLU A 34 2.35 14.50 25.13
CA GLU A 34 2.25 13.08 24.80
C GLU A 34 1.60 12.82 23.43
N TRP A 35 0.67 13.69 23.04
CA TRP A 35 0.04 13.64 21.73
C TRP A 35 1.03 13.81 20.57
N ALA A 36 2.20 14.44 20.83
CA ALA A 36 3.26 14.57 19.84
C ALA A 36 3.80 13.23 19.38
N TYR A 37 3.87 12.24 20.27
CA TYR A 37 4.31 10.88 19.96
C TYR A 37 3.15 9.97 19.55
N ARG A 38 1.95 10.18 20.11
CA ARG A 38 0.77 9.37 19.75
C ARG A 38 0.35 9.58 18.30
N LEU A 39 0.35 10.83 17.81
CA LEU A 39 -0.06 11.15 16.44
C LEU A 39 0.73 10.39 15.36
N PRO A 40 2.08 10.40 15.34
CA PRO A 40 2.85 9.66 14.34
C PRO A 40 2.70 8.15 14.48
N VAL A 41 2.58 7.63 15.70
CA VAL A 41 2.34 6.20 15.94
C VAL A 41 0.99 5.77 15.39
N ILE A 42 -0.08 6.53 15.69
CA ILE A 42 -1.41 6.29 15.14
C ILE A 42 -1.38 6.34 13.61
N LEU A 43 -0.74 7.35 13.02
CA LEU A 43 -0.61 7.48 11.58
C LEU A 43 0.08 6.26 10.94
N ALA A 44 1.15 5.76 11.56
CA ALA A 44 1.85 4.56 11.09
C ALA A 44 0.95 3.32 11.14
N VAL A 45 0.16 3.16 12.22
CA VAL A 45 -0.82 2.07 12.35
C VAL A 45 -1.90 2.18 11.28
N TYR A 46 -2.46 3.37 11.04
CA TYR A 46 -3.46 3.58 10.00
C TYR A 46 -2.91 3.30 8.59
N MET A 47 -1.67 3.69 8.30
CA MET A 47 -0.99 3.34 7.06
C MET A 47 -0.89 1.82 6.87
N MET A 48 -0.49 1.10 7.93
CA MET A 48 -0.43 -0.36 7.90
C MET A 48 -1.81 -0.99 7.66
N LEU A 49 -2.83 -0.53 8.39
CA LEU A 49 -4.20 -1.00 8.24
C LEU A 49 -4.75 -0.72 6.84
N LEU A 50 -4.41 0.43 6.25
CA LEU A 50 -4.78 0.78 4.88
C LEU A 50 -4.18 -0.20 3.88
N ILE A 51 -2.90 -0.57 4.05
CA ILE A 51 -2.25 -1.57 3.19
C ILE A 51 -2.96 -2.93 3.31
N VAL A 52 -3.25 -3.39 4.53
CA VAL A 52 -3.95 -4.66 4.74
C VAL A 52 -5.36 -4.63 4.13
N ALA A 53 -6.11 -3.55 4.35
CA ALA A 53 -7.44 -3.36 3.77
C ALA A 53 -7.39 -3.31 2.24
N TRP A 54 -6.38 -2.66 1.66
CA TRP A 54 -6.16 -2.61 0.22
C TRP A 54 -5.90 -4.00 -0.37
N ILE A 55 -5.03 -4.78 0.27
CA ILE A 55 -4.74 -6.16 -0.18
C ILE A 55 -6.01 -7.01 -0.07
N GLY A 56 -6.73 -6.94 1.05
CA GLY A 56 -8.01 -7.62 1.22
C GLY A 56 -9.03 -7.25 0.14
N TYR A 57 -9.09 -5.96 -0.22
CA TYR A 57 -9.93 -5.47 -1.32
C TYR A 57 -9.52 -6.06 -2.68
N THR A 58 -8.23 -6.16 -2.99
CA THR A 58 -7.76 -6.78 -4.24
C THR A 58 -8.06 -8.28 -4.34
N MET A 59 -8.01 -9.02 -3.22
CA MET A 59 -8.35 -10.45 -3.19
C MET A 59 -9.86 -10.69 -3.34
N ALA A 60 -10.71 -9.83 -2.77
CA ALA A 60 -12.15 -9.93 -2.95
C ALA A 60 -12.60 -9.59 -4.38
N THR A 61 -11.78 -8.85 -5.12
CA THR A 61 -12.06 -8.38 -6.47
C THR A 61 -11.34 -9.18 -7.56
N THR A 62 -10.64 -10.27 -7.24
CA THR A 62 -10.22 -11.25 -8.25
C THR A 62 -11.41 -12.16 -8.59
N PRO A 63 -12.10 -11.96 -9.74
CA PRO A 63 -13.03 -12.97 -10.24
C PRO A 63 -12.24 -14.26 -10.48
N PRO A 64 -12.87 -15.43 -10.21
CA PRO A 64 -12.21 -16.71 -10.33
C PRO A 64 -11.51 -16.81 -11.69
N PRO A 65 -10.23 -17.21 -11.71
CA PRO A 65 -9.45 -17.30 -12.94
C PRO A 65 -10.23 -18.14 -13.94
N ILE A 66 -10.48 -17.56 -15.12
CA ILE A 66 -11.16 -18.21 -16.24
C ILE A 66 -10.44 -19.55 -16.46
N PRO A 67 -11.16 -20.68 -16.50
CA PRO A 67 -10.54 -21.97 -16.74
C PRO A 67 -9.78 -21.85 -18.05
N LEU A 68 -8.46 -22.00 -17.96
CA LEU A 68 -7.62 -22.17 -19.14
C LEU A 68 -8.24 -23.34 -19.90
N GLU A 69 -8.89 -23.02 -21.02
CA GLU A 69 -9.09 -23.95 -22.12
C GLU A 69 -7.78 -24.72 -22.23
N SER A 70 -7.89 -26.03 -22.03
CA SER A 70 -6.77 -26.88 -21.73
C SER A 70 -5.62 -26.59 -22.72
N PRO A 71 -4.35 -26.50 -22.28
CA PRO A 71 -3.20 -26.33 -23.17
C PRO A 71 -3.19 -27.32 -24.36
N LEU A 72 -3.94 -28.42 -24.22
CA LEU A 72 -4.13 -29.48 -25.20
C LEU A 72 -5.05 -29.10 -26.38
N GLU A 73 -5.96 -28.13 -26.26
CA GLU A 73 -6.85 -27.71 -27.35
C GLU A 73 -6.14 -26.76 -28.33
N ILE A 74 -5.38 -25.79 -27.82
CA ILE A 74 -4.56 -24.88 -28.66
C ILE A 74 -3.50 -25.67 -29.44
N GLU A 75 -2.87 -26.66 -28.80
CA GLU A 75 -1.87 -27.52 -29.44
C GLU A 75 -2.51 -28.51 -30.45
N ARG A 76 -3.79 -28.89 -30.26
CA ARG A 76 -4.55 -29.71 -31.22
C ARG A 76 -4.99 -28.92 -32.45
N GLU A 77 -5.47 -27.70 -32.28
CA GLU A 77 -5.89 -26.82 -33.39
C GLU A 77 -4.68 -26.47 -34.29
N GLU A 78 -3.50 -26.26 -33.69
CA GLU A 78 -2.26 -25.99 -34.43
C GLU A 78 -1.69 -27.26 -35.10
N TYR A 79 -1.84 -28.45 -34.50
CA TYR A 79 -1.42 -29.71 -35.12
C TYR A 79 -2.33 -30.14 -36.29
N ASP A 80 -3.65 -29.96 -36.16
CA ASP A 80 -4.64 -30.34 -37.19
C ASP A 80 -4.55 -29.43 -38.43
N SER A 81 -4.39 -28.11 -38.23
CA SER A 81 -4.18 -27.15 -39.33
C SER A 81 -2.86 -27.41 -40.08
N THR A 82 -1.82 -27.88 -39.39
CA THR A 82 -0.51 -28.19 -40.00
C THR A 82 -0.48 -29.51 -40.78
N LYS A 83 -1.42 -30.42 -40.47
CA LYS A 83 -1.61 -31.72 -41.14
C LYS A 83 -2.52 -31.59 -42.36
N THR A 84 -3.66 -30.90 -42.22
CA THR A 84 -4.63 -30.70 -43.31
C THR A 84 -4.03 -29.91 -44.49
N GLY A 85 -3.13 -28.95 -44.23
CA GLY A 85 -2.44 -28.18 -45.28
C GLY A 85 -1.34 -28.93 -46.04
N LYS A 86 -0.97 -30.16 -45.66
CA LYS A 86 0.06 -30.98 -46.35
C LYS A 86 -0.51 -32.18 -47.11
N GLU A 87 -1.81 -32.45 -47.00
CA GLU A 87 -2.42 -33.70 -47.50
C GLU A 87 -3.47 -33.51 -48.61
N ASP A 88 -3.58 -32.31 -49.21
CA ASP A 88 -4.31 -32.15 -50.48
C ASP A 88 -3.36 -32.44 -51.68
N PRO A 89 -3.63 -33.51 -52.45
CA PRO A 89 -2.70 -34.07 -53.42
C PRO A 89 -2.67 -33.22 -54.70
N SER A 90 -1.52 -32.63 -55.02
CA SER A 90 -1.22 -32.30 -56.41
C SER A 90 -1.15 -33.60 -57.19
N SER A 91 -1.97 -33.63 -58.24
CA SER A 91 -1.92 -34.53 -59.40
C SER A 91 -0.51 -34.82 -59.90
#